data_AF-A0A1T1HJF6-F1
#
_entry.id   AF-A0A1T1HJF6-F1
#
_cell.length_a   1.000
_cell.length_b   1.000
_cell.length_c   1.000
_cell.angle_alpha   90.00
_cell.angle_beta   90.00
_cell.angle_gamma   90.00
#
_symmetry.space_group_name_H-M   'P 1'
#
loop_
_entity.id
_entity.type
_entity.pdbx_description
1 polymer ?
#
loop_
_entity_poly.entity_id
_entity_poly.type
_entity_poly.pdbx_seq_one_letter_code
_entity_poly.pdbx_strand_id
1 'polypeptide(L)'
;MRTFYVIAEKDLFPQYPHHAEWPKQVAYCFEQRLFMLSEGKGHGMGGSTIPQEQIRKPGWLEVLAGAEGLWFLDFIETEQFADEAQFAAALSRKIGPLQTLKC
;
A
#
# COMPACT_ATOMS: atom_id res chain seq x y z
N MET A 1 2.13 14.97 9.63
CA MET A 1 1.07 13.93 9.54
C MET A 1 1.39 13.12 8.31
N ARG A 2 1.38 11.79 8.38
CA ARG A 2 1.76 10.96 7.24
C ARG A 2 0.53 10.71 6.37
N THR A 3 0.67 10.97 5.08
CA THR A 3 -0.32 10.58 4.07
C THR A 3 0.11 9.24 3.48
N PHE A 4 -0.75 8.24 3.60
CA PHE A 4 -0.59 6.95 2.94
C PHE A 4 -1.63 6.81 1.84
N TYR A 5 -1.17 6.62 0.61
CA TYR A 5 -2.02 6.39 -0.55
C TYR A 5 -2.29 4.90 -0.68
N VAL A 6 -3.56 4.51 -0.73
CA VAL A 6 -3.95 3.11 -0.89
C VAL A 6 -3.60 2.67 -2.31
N ILE A 7 -2.76 1.65 -2.43
CA ILE A 7 -2.28 1.13 -3.72
C ILE A 7 -2.88 -0.24 -4.04
N ALA A 8 -3.35 -0.96 -3.03
CA ALA A 8 -3.99 -2.25 -3.21
C ALA A 8 -4.97 -2.50 -2.07
N GLU A 9 -6.15 -2.98 -2.40
CA GLU A 9 -7.15 -3.42 -1.43
C GLU A 9 -7.80 -4.68 -1.99
N LYS A 10 -7.54 -5.82 -1.35
CA LYS A 10 -8.12 -7.09 -1.75
C LYS A 10 -8.55 -7.86 -0.52
N ASP A 11 -9.86 -8.03 -0.38
CA ASP A 11 -10.40 -8.95 0.62
C ASP A 11 -10.36 -10.37 0.04
N LEU A 12 -9.25 -11.07 0.28
CA LEU A 12 -9.08 -12.48 -0.11
C LEU A 12 -10.06 -13.41 0.62
N PHE A 13 -10.60 -12.96 1.75
CA PHE A 13 -11.48 -13.75 2.60
C PHE A 13 -12.69 -12.90 3.02
N PRO A 14 -13.59 -12.55 2.08
CA PRO A 14 -14.71 -11.64 2.36
C PRO A 14 -15.71 -12.23 3.38
N GLN A 15 -15.69 -13.54 3.56
CA GLN A 15 -16.49 -14.26 4.55
C GLN A 15 -15.88 -14.22 5.96
N TYR A 16 -14.61 -13.80 6.08
CA TYR A 16 -13.85 -13.76 7.33
C TYR A 16 -13.34 -12.33 7.59
N PRO A 17 -14.16 -11.48 8.25
CA PRO A 17 -13.81 -10.07 8.48
C PRO A 17 -12.53 -9.88 9.30
N HIS A 18 -12.12 -10.87 10.11
CA HIS A 18 -10.95 -10.84 10.99
C HIS A 18 -9.90 -11.90 10.64
N HIS A 19 -9.77 -12.28 9.36
CA HIS A 19 -8.74 -13.24 8.95
C HIS A 19 -7.34 -12.64 9.19
N ALA A 20 -6.62 -13.18 10.18
CA ALA A 20 -5.35 -12.65 10.67
C ALA A 20 -4.15 -12.88 9.73
N GLU A 21 -4.32 -13.71 8.69
CA GLU A 21 -3.18 -14.13 7.85
C GLU A 21 -2.88 -13.22 6.65
N TRP A 22 -3.73 -12.22 6.33
CA TRP A 22 -3.52 -11.40 5.13
C TRP A 22 -3.88 -9.92 5.33
N PRO A 23 -2.99 -8.97 4.97
CA PRO A 23 -3.34 -7.56 4.98
C PRO A 23 -4.40 -7.32 3.92
N LYS A 24 -5.49 -6.69 4.34
CA LYS A 24 -6.61 -6.36 3.43
C LYS A 24 -6.28 -5.15 2.58
N GLN A 25 -5.31 -4.34 3.01
CA GLN A 25 -4.96 -3.09 2.38
C GLN A 25 -3.45 -2.85 2.44
N VAL A 26 -2.91 -2.39 1.32
CA VAL A 26 -1.53 -1.93 1.17
C VAL A 26 -1.59 -0.45 0.79
N ALA A 27 -0.85 0.36 1.52
CA ALA A 27 -0.73 1.78 1.26
C ALA A 27 0.73 2.24 1.24
N TYR A 28 1.00 3.39 0.63
CA TYR A 28 2.35 3.91 0.46
C TYR A 28 2.43 5.40 0.82
N CYS A 29 3.45 5.75 1.61
CA CYS A 29 3.78 7.14 1.92
C CYS A 29 4.96 7.59 1.06
N PHE A 30 4.70 8.56 0.18
CA PHE A 30 5.70 9.07 -0.76
C PHE A 30 6.85 9.78 -0.05
N GLU A 31 6.54 10.68 0.87
CA GLU A 31 7.53 11.51 1.57
C GLU A 31 8.56 10.66 2.34
N GLN A 32 8.13 9.57 2.96
CA GLN A 32 8.98 8.73 3.80
C GLN A 32 9.39 7.40 3.15
N ARG A 33 8.90 7.10 1.95
CA ARG A 33 9.13 5.83 1.24
C ARG A 33 8.79 4.61 2.09
N LEU A 34 7.61 4.65 2.70
CA LEU A 34 7.11 3.61 3.60
C LEU A 34 5.90 2.93 2.99
N PHE A 35 5.90 1.60 2.99
CA PHE A 35 4.71 0.79 2.82
C PHE A 35 4.01 0.64 4.18
N MET A 36 2.69 0.66 4.17
CA MET A 36 1.85 0.32 5.31
C MET A 36 0.96 -0.85 4.91
N LEU A 37 0.97 -1.89 5.72
CA LEU A 37 0.08 -3.03 5.59
C LEU A 37 -0.93 -2.97 6.72
N SER A 38 -2.23 -3.05 6.42
CA SER A 38 -3.27 -3.10 7.45
C SER A 38 -4.20 -4.29 7.27
N GLU A 39 -4.47 -4.94 8.40
CA GLU A 39 -5.58 -5.87 8.58
C GLU A 39 -6.87 -5.01 8.55
N GLY A 40 -7.74 -5.20 7.58
CA GLY A 40 -8.85 -4.26 7.33
C GLY A 40 -9.85 -4.09 8.49
N LYS A 41 -10.62 -3.00 8.42
CA LYS A 41 -11.76 -2.58 9.29
C LYS A 41 -11.75 -3.10 10.74
N GLY A 42 -10.76 -2.68 11.52
CA GLY A 42 -10.77 -2.73 12.99
C GLY A 42 -10.32 -1.38 13.59
N HIS A 43 -10.93 -0.97 14.70
CA HIS A 43 -10.72 0.31 15.40
C HIS A 43 -9.38 0.43 16.14
N GLY A 44 -8.34 -0.24 15.63
CA GLY A 44 -6.97 -0.19 16.15
C GLY A 44 -6.02 -0.60 15.03
N MET A 45 -5.39 0.38 14.39
CA MET A 45 -4.45 0.16 13.30
C MET A 45 -3.17 -0.51 13.85
N GLY A 46 -3.16 -1.83 13.96
CA GLY A 46 -1.95 -2.64 14.04
C GLY A 46 -1.27 -2.73 12.67
N GLY A 47 -1.08 -1.59 11.99
CA GLY A 47 -0.44 -1.57 10.69
C GLY A 47 1.07 -1.55 10.85
N SER A 48 1.77 -2.53 10.28
CA SER A 48 3.24 -2.48 10.24
C SER A 48 3.69 -1.61 9.07
N THR A 49 4.59 -0.66 9.36
CA THR A 49 5.26 0.13 8.31
C THR A 49 6.58 -0.51 7.92
N ILE A 50 6.83 -0.64 6.62
CA ILE A 50 8.01 -1.28 6.05
C ILE A 50 8.70 -0.29 5.12
N PRO A 51 10.01 -0.02 5.29
CA PRO A 51 10.76 0.79 4.34
C PRO A 51 10.73 0.17 2.93
N GLN A 52 10.65 1.01 1.89
CA GLN A 52 10.66 0.57 0.49
C GLN A 52 11.85 -0.35 0.16
N GLU A 53 13.02 -0.13 0.75
CA GLU A 53 14.19 -1.01 0.57
C GLU A 53 13.97 -2.44 1.08
N GLN A 54 13.09 -2.63 2.07
CA GLN A 54 12.82 -3.91 2.70
C GLN A 54 11.65 -4.65 2.06
N ILE A 55 10.75 -3.96 1.34
CA ILE A 55 9.55 -4.56 0.74
C ILE A 55 9.87 -5.60 -0.33
N ARG A 56 11.12 -5.64 -0.82
CA ARG A 56 11.60 -6.61 -1.82
C ARG A 56 12.05 -7.93 -1.22
N LYS A 57 12.05 -8.08 0.11
CA LYS A 57 12.33 -9.38 0.73
C LYS A 57 11.23 -10.39 0.33
N PRO A 58 11.57 -11.68 0.11
CA PRO A 58 10.63 -12.67 -0.43
C PRO A 58 9.26 -12.70 0.27
N GLY A 59 9.21 -12.68 1.60
CA GLY A 59 7.94 -12.71 2.33
C GLY A 59 7.04 -11.50 2.08
N TRP A 60 7.61 -10.32 1.81
CA TRP A 60 6.82 -9.13 1.48
C TRP A 60 6.36 -9.11 0.01
N LEU A 61 7.12 -9.73 -0.89
CA LEU A 61 6.69 -9.92 -2.28
C LEU A 61 5.47 -10.85 -2.36
N GLU A 62 5.44 -11.91 -1.56
CA GLU A 62 4.26 -12.79 -1.45
C GLU A 62 3.03 -12.02 -0.96
N VAL A 63 3.20 -11.16 0.05
CA VAL A 63 2.14 -10.29 0.56
C VAL A 63 1.63 -9.33 -0.52
N LEU A 64 2.53 -8.61 -1.21
CA LEU A 64 2.16 -7.71 -2.30
C LEU A 64 1.49 -8.46 -3.46
N ALA A 65 1.95 -9.67 -3.79
CA ALA A 65 1.34 -10.50 -4.83
C ALA A 65 -0.09 -10.87 -4.48
N GLY A 66 -0.33 -11.32 -3.24
CA GLY A 66 -1.68 -11.67 -2.78
C GLY A 66 -2.64 -10.48 -2.77
N ALA A 67 -2.14 -9.28 -2.48
CA ALA A 67 -2.92 -8.04 -2.53
C ALA A 67 -3.07 -7.44 -3.94
N GLU A 68 -2.48 -8.05 -4.98
CA GLU A 68 -2.37 -7.49 -6.34
C GLU A 68 -1.61 -6.14 -6.40
N GLY A 69 -0.68 -5.92 -5.48
CA GLY A 69 0.12 -4.68 -5.35
C GLY A 69 1.50 -4.71 -6.02
N LEU A 70 1.92 -5.82 -6.65
CA LEU A 70 3.27 -5.94 -7.23
C LEU A 70 3.58 -4.88 -8.30
N TRP A 71 2.58 -4.46 -9.08
CA TRP A 71 2.72 -3.43 -10.11
C TRP A 71 3.25 -2.11 -9.56
N PHE A 72 3.06 -1.86 -8.27
CA PHE A 72 3.48 -0.62 -7.63
C PHE A 72 5.00 -0.53 -7.49
N LEU A 73 5.69 -1.68 -7.38
CA LEU A 73 7.15 -1.70 -7.33
C LEU A 73 7.76 -1.18 -8.64
N ASP A 74 7.23 -1.61 -9.78
CA ASP A 74 7.63 -1.09 -11.07
C ASP A 74 7.27 0.40 -11.19
N PHE A 75 6.05 0.77 -10.78
CA PHE A 75 5.55 2.15 -10.85
C PHE A 75 6.46 3.16 -10.16
N ILE A 76 6.97 2.84 -8.95
CA ILE A 76 7.85 3.75 -8.21
C ILE A 76 9.33 3.68 -8.63
N GLU A 77 9.72 2.67 -9.41
CA GLU A 77 11.08 2.56 -9.96
C GLU A 77 11.22 3.21 -11.33
N THR A 78 10.19 3.12 -12.16
CA THR A 78 10.23 3.65 -13.53
C THR A 78 9.93 5.14 -13.60
N GLU A 79 9.13 5.66 -12.68
CA GLU A 79 8.68 7.04 -12.67
C GLU A 79 9.52 7.89 -11.72
N GLN A 80 10.11 8.96 -12.22
CA GLN A 80 10.78 9.95 -11.40
C GLN A 80 9.80 11.07 -11.03
N PHE A 81 9.17 10.94 -9.87
CA PHE A 81 8.29 11.99 -9.33
C PHE A 81 9.13 13.09 -8.67
N ALA A 82 8.97 14.33 -9.14
CA ALA A 82 9.67 15.47 -8.52
C ALA A 82 9.08 15.85 -7.15
N ASP A 83 7.78 15.58 -6.96
CA ASP A 83 7.04 15.93 -5.75
C ASP A 83 5.83 14.99 -5.53
N GLU A 84 5.19 15.10 -4.37
CA GLU A 84 4.03 14.28 -3.98
C GLU A 84 2.80 14.54 -4.88
N ALA A 85 2.66 15.75 -5.44
CA ALA A 85 1.53 16.09 -6.30
C ALA A 85 1.63 15.37 -7.65
N GLN A 86 2.83 15.30 -8.24
CA GLN A 86 3.10 14.52 -9.44
C GLN A 86 2.91 13.03 -9.20
N PHE A 87 3.41 12.52 -8.07
CA PHE A 87 3.15 11.14 -7.65
C PHE A 87 1.65 10.84 -7.55
N ALA A 88 0.90 11.67 -6.84
CA ALA A 88 -0.54 11.49 -6.67
C ALA A 88 -1.29 11.56 -8.01
N ALA A 89 -0.93 12.51 -8.88
CA ALA A 89 -1.54 12.61 -10.20
C ALA A 89 -1.27 11.36 -11.07
N ALA A 90 -0.02 10.87 -11.08
CA ALA A 90 0.34 9.66 -11.81
C ALA A 90 -0.36 8.41 -11.25
N LEU A 91 -0.43 8.29 -9.91
CA LEU A 91 -1.12 7.20 -9.25
C LEU A 91 -2.61 7.22 -9.58
N SER A 92 -3.24 8.39 -9.53
CA SER A 92 -4.66 8.59 -9.85
C SER A 92 -4.99 8.19 -11.29
N ARG A 93 -4.08 8.46 -12.23
CA ARG A 93 -4.23 8.00 -13.63
C ARG A 93 -4.18 6.47 -13.76
N LYS A 94 -3.50 5.77 -12.84
CA LYS A 94 -3.31 4.32 -12.87
C LYS A 94 -4.45 3.57 -12.18
N ILE A 95 -4.92 4.05 -11.03
CA ILE A 95 -5.91 3.36 -10.19
C ILE A 95 -7.26 4.09 -10.05
N GLY A 96 -7.40 5.28 -10.63
CA GLY A 96 -8.59 6.11 -10.49
C GLY A 96 -8.58 6.95 -9.20
N PRO A 97 -9.75 7.27 -8.62
CA PRO A 97 -9.85 8.10 -7.44
C PRO A 97 -8.97 7.61 -6.29
N LEU A 98 -8.12 8.50 -5.76
CA LEU A 98 -7.21 8.16 -4.69
C LEU A 98 -7.93 8.04 -3.35
N GLN A 99 -7.59 6.99 -2.61
CA GLN A 99 -7.93 6.86 -1.19
C GLN A 99 -6.67 7.11 -0.36
N THR A 100 -6.82 7.90 0.71
CA THR A 100 -5.71 8.24 1.61
C THR A 100 -6.02 7.87 3.06
N LEU A 101 -5.04 7.33 3.77
CA LEU A 101 -5.05 7.12 5.21
C LEU A 101 -4.17 8.18 5.87
N LYS A 102 -4.65 8.75 6.97
CA LYS A 102 -3.95 9.78 7.75
C LYS A 102 -3.54 9.19 9.09
N CYS A 103 -2.24 9.15 9.36
CA CYS A 103 -1.65 8.63 10.59
C CYS A 103 -0.64 9.60 11.20
#